data_AF-A0A7V7XFT7-F1
#
_entry.id   AF-A0A7V7XFT7-F1
#
_cell.length_a   1.000
_cell.length_b   1.000
_cell.length_c   1.000
_cell.angle_alpha   90.00
_cell.angle_beta   90.00
_cell.angle_gamma   90.00
#
_symmetry.space_group_name_H-M   'P 1'
#
loop_
_entity.id
_entity.type
_entity.pdbx_description
1 polymer ?
#
loop_
_entity_poly.entity_id
_entity_poly.type
_entity_poly.pdbx_seq_one_letter_code
_entity_poly.pdbx_strand_id
1 'polypeptide(L)'
;MRRALFLLLIASFTYLPTSLAQETASTERYQNDDLGIAFNLPSGWEVRTTLDTLLAGEPASLDAVELGGVPETLVIRVVTASFTDLNLGNATELPGQLVRLLPDPTTAPEPRPTTYGNVEGWEIDYTLPDSNLHSRVAILNLVGGRLALVRGIASLESWQNGAAEQFDSLKNTFEFTLPERLADPLATLPDEDGGVLWHYQASQPADSREIRLGGLAYDPFNLMYAAAGQRGVLVIDQTNGAFVNYLGPWFDDDNLVDIAINPSAKIFLANATPGDNYQIMVVNRAGGFEYAFGTTGDGAGQFAPGMPRTIAVTRKDEIWTVSEGHSTPPTNRLYHFDKWGNLLQMIDLADINPDLKNVRLDNNVSTSALYLIGETGGLNLLDADGNALVTNLGLEVFSFATPVDIAIAPGDNIIVATDSAGFLEFAPSGALLDRFGFPYDSGRTDAFKAGETLFPAGMVVGPNITVYFSETNPGTGYSQVQSFRFTGDGNLPLPNRPSTGQSVVVEQSLGIDPASGGGKIEYGAVVQGNLNNQYPLHYWTFTGEAGDRIRITMRDISPEQTLDTQIILQDPNVFDIATNDDLEGDTPEGFRSTDSVIEIELKAYGFYTIKATRFGGRGEYELSLEKLSN
;
A
#
# COMPACT_ATOMS: atom_id res chain seq x y z
N MET A 1 -35.98 -0.05 -90.49
CA MET A 1 -34.55 -0.43 -90.49
C MET A 1 -34.01 -0.28 -89.07
N ARG A 2 -33.47 -1.38 -88.52
CA ARG A 2 -32.45 -1.56 -87.45
C ARG A 2 -32.24 -0.52 -86.32
N ARG A 3 -32.22 -1.09 -85.09
CA ARG A 3 -31.38 -0.85 -83.87
C ARG A 3 -31.74 0.38 -83.01
N ALA A 4 -32.31 0.25 -81.80
CA ALA A 4 -31.88 -0.38 -80.52
C ALA A 4 -30.97 0.52 -79.65
N LEU A 5 -31.47 0.97 -78.49
CA LEU A 5 -30.74 0.96 -77.21
C LEU A 5 -31.70 1.11 -76.00
N PHE A 6 -31.34 0.41 -74.93
CA PHE A 6 -32.00 0.16 -73.64
C PHE A 6 -32.13 1.39 -72.72
N LEU A 7 -33.09 1.38 -71.80
CA LEU A 7 -32.82 1.30 -70.35
C LEU A 7 -34.08 0.92 -69.53
N LEU A 8 -33.87 0.08 -68.52
CA LEU A 8 -34.87 -0.54 -67.65
C LEU A 8 -34.99 0.24 -66.32
N LEU A 9 -36.21 0.36 -65.77
CA LEU A 9 -36.48 0.84 -64.42
C LEU A 9 -37.41 -0.16 -63.71
N ILE A 10 -37.12 -0.48 -62.45
CA ILE A 10 -37.88 -1.43 -61.59
C ILE A 10 -38.40 -0.70 -60.35
N ALA A 11 -39.68 -0.93 -60.02
CA ALA A 11 -40.33 -0.99 -58.69
C ALA A 11 -41.74 -1.58 -58.96
N SER A 12 -42.46 -2.36 -58.12
CA SER A 12 -42.51 -2.54 -56.65
C SER A 12 -43.52 -3.66 -56.28
N PHE A 13 -43.33 -4.28 -55.08
CA PHE A 13 -44.27 -4.95 -54.12
C PHE A 13 -45.21 -6.11 -54.58
N THR A 14 -45.56 -7.17 -53.82
CA THR A 14 -45.53 -7.62 -52.39
C THR A 14 -45.84 -9.14 -52.37
N TYR A 15 -45.39 -9.91 -51.37
CA TYR A 15 -46.18 -10.79 -50.46
C TYR A 15 -45.26 -11.68 -49.58
N LEU A 16 -45.56 -11.74 -48.27
CA LEU A 16 -44.91 -12.53 -47.20
C LEU A 16 -45.30 -14.03 -47.23
N PRO A 17 -44.52 -14.93 -46.60
CA PRO A 17 -44.96 -15.43 -45.29
C PRO A 17 -43.86 -15.66 -44.22
N THR A 18 -44.32 -15.59 -42.97
CA THR A 18 -43.80 -16.02 -41.65
C THR A 18 -42.54 -16.90 -41.56
N SER A 19 -41.61 -16.52 -40.66
CA SER A 19 -40.64 -17.43 -40.03
C SER A 19 -40.62 -17.24 -38.51
N LEU A 20 -40.59 -18.37 -37.79
CA LEU A 20 -40.33 -18.48 -36.36
C LEU A 20 -39.00 -17.80 -36.02
N ALA A 21 -39.02 -16.79 -35.15
CA ALA A 21 -37.81 -16.26 -34.53
C ALA A 21 -37.52 -17.06 -33.26
N GLN A 22 -36.49 -17.90 -33.31
CA GLN A 22 -35.78 -18.36 -32.14
C GLN A 22 -34.76 -17.27 -31.81
N GLU A 23 -35.08 -16.44 -30.83
CA GLU A 23 -34.18 -15.40 -30.31
C GLU A 23 -33.09 -16.09 -29.48
N THR A 24 -31.95 -16.39 -30.10
CA THR A 24 -30.70 -16.61 -29.36
C THR A 24 -30.24 -15.26 -28.82
N ALA A 25 -30.46 -15.02 -27.53
CA ALA A 25 -29.87 -13.89 -26.82
C ALA A 25 -28.35 -13.96 -26.97
N SER A 26 -27.73 -12.97 -27.62
CA SER A 26 -26.28 -12.88 -27.73
C SER A 26 -25.71 -12.42 -26.39
N THR A 27 -25.00 -13.29 -25.68
CA THR A 27 -24.15 -12.90 -24.54
C THR A 27 -22.88 -12.23 -25.09
N GLU A 28 -22.63 -10.99 -24.68
CA GLU A 28 -21.41 -10.26 -25.01
C GLU A 28 -20.26 -10.74 -24.09
N ARG A 29 -19.02 -10.79 -24.59
CA ARG A 29 -17.85 -11.10 -23.74
C ARG A 29 -17.39 -9.79 -23.09
N TYR A 30 -17.49 -9.70 -21.76
CA TYR A 30 -16.90 -8.60 -21.00
C TYR A 30 -15.44 -8.92 -20.69
N GLN A 31 -14.57 -7.93 -20.80
CA GLN A 31 -13.16 -8.00 -20.48
C GLN A 31 -12.74 -6.69 -19.81
N ASN A 32 -12.09 -6.81 -18.66
CA ASN A 32 -11.44 -5.71 -17.97
C ASN A 32 -9.99 -6.11 -17.75
N ASP A 33 -9.14 -5.51 -18.57
CA ASP A 33 -7.72 -5.83 -18.56
C ASP A 33 -7.01 -5.29 -17.32
N ASP A 34 -7.46 -4.16 -16.73
CA ASP A 34 -6.87 -3.60 -15.51
C ASP A 34 -7.08 -4.48 -14.27
N LEU A 35 -8.20 -5.21 -14.22
CA LEU A 35 -8.52 -6.20 -13.18
C LEU A 35 -8.11 -7.63 -13.57
N GLY A 36 -7.71 -7.85 -14.84
CA GLY A 36 -7.33 -9.16 -15.35
C GLY A 36 -8.49 -10.15 -15.30
N ILE A 37 -9.71 -9.69 -15.64
CA ILE A 37 -10.93 -10.49 -15.55
C ILE A 37 -11.75 -10.41 -16.84
N ALA A 38 -12.21 -11.56 -17.33
CA ALA A 38 -13.18 -11.64 -18.41
C ALA A 38 -14.26 -12.68 -18.12
N PHE A 39 -15.49 -12.45 -18.56
CA PHE A 39 -16.61 -13.38 -18.43
C PHE A 39 -17.69 -13.09 -19.47
N ASN A 40 -18.63 -14.03 -19.68
CA ASN A 40 -19.74 -13.78 -20.60
C ASN A 40 -20.81 -12.96 -19.88
N LEU A 41 -21.03 -11.72 -20.31
CA LEU A 41 -22.00 -10.81 -19.72
C LEU A 41 -23.42 -11.19 -20.17
N PRO A 42 -24.33 -11.47 -19.23
CA PRO A 42 -25.73 -11.74 -19.56
C PRO A 42 -26.38 -10.52 -20.21
N SER A 43 -27.35 -10.76 -21.10
CA SER A 43 -28.11 -9.68 -21.73
C SER A 43 -28.86 -8.84 -20.67
N GLY A 44 -28.78 -7.52 -20.79
CA GLY A 44 -29.41 -6.59 -19.84
C GLY A 44 -28.63 -6.34 -18.56
N TRP A 45 -27.46 -6.97 -18.39
CA TRP A 45 -26.57 -6.66 -17.27
C TRP A 45 -25.65 -5.49 -17.59
N GLU A 46 -25.33 -4.73 -16.54
CA GLU A 46 -24.32 -3.70 -16.54
C GLU A 46 -23.15 -4.12 -15.65
N VAL A 47 -21.99 -3.50 -15.86
CA VAL A 47 -20.81 -3.68 -15.02
C VAL A 47 -20.36 -2.33 -14.47
N ARG A 48 -20.17 -2.25 -13.16
CA ARG A 48 -19.63 -1.10 -12.43
C ARG A 48 -18.29 -1.50 -11.80
N THR A 49 -17.23 -0.74 -12.06
CA THR A 49 -15.87 -1.09 -11.61
C THR A 49 -15.20 0.05 -10.88
N THR A 50 -14.42 -0.29 -9.86
CA THR A 50 -13.40 0.56 -9.22
C THR A 50 -12.02 -0.02 -9.55
N LEU A 51 -10.97 0.43 -8.84
CA LEU A 51 -9.59 -0.04 -9.01
C LEU A 51 -9.40 -1.53 -8.68
N ASP A 52 -10.18 -2.09 -7.76
CA ASP A 52 -10.02 -3.44 -7.22
C ASP A 52 -11.33 -4.26 -7.18
N THR A 53 -12.45 -3.63 -7.50
CA THR A 53 -13.79 -4.20 -7.35
C THR A 53 -14.55 -4.11 -8.65
N LEU A 54 -15.30 -5.17 -8.95
CA LEU A 54 -16.25 -5.24 -10.04
C LEU A 54 -17.61 -5.69 -9.50
N LEU A 55 -18.68 -4.97 -9.84
CA LEU A 55 -20.06 -5.39 -9.66
C LEU A 55 -20.71 -5.60 -11.03
N ALA A 56 -21.45 -6.71 -11.20
CA ALA A 56 -22.19 -7.01 -12.42
C ALA A 56 -23.59 -7.56 -12.10
N GLY A 57 -24.61 -7.07 -12.79
CA GLY A 57 -26.01 -7.42 -12.55
C GLY A 57 -26.96 -6.54 -13.35
N GLU A 58 -28.26 -6.76 -13.19
CA GLU A 58 -29.26 -5.83 -13.74
C GLU A 58 -29.24 -4.50 -12.99
N PRO A 59 -29.51 -3.35 -13.65
CA PRO A 59 -29.34 -2.02 -13.06
C PRO A 59 -30.05 -1.83 -11.71
N ALA A 60 -31.31 -2.27 -11.61
CA ALA A 60 -32.10 -2.15 -10.39
C ALA A 60 -31.55 -3.00 -9.22
N SER A 61 -31.01 -4.18 -9.53
CA SER A 61 -30.38 -5.05 -8.53
C SER A 61 -29.00 -4.52 -8.10
N LEU A 62 -28.26 -3.89 -9.01
CA LEU A 62 -27.02 -3.18 -8.67
C LEU A 62 -27.29 -2.01 -7.72
N ASP A 63 -28.28 -1.18 -8.03
CA ASP A 63 -28.69 -0.07 -7.16
C ASP A 63 -29.16 -0.56 -5.79
N ALA A 64 -29.89 -1.68 -5.73
CA ALA A 64 -30.32 -2.29 -4.47
C ALA A 64 -29.12 -2.74 -3.61
N VAL A 65 -28.11 -3.38 -4.21
CA VAL A 65 -26.91 -3.84 -3.50
C VAL A 65 -26.07 -2.65 -2.98
N GLU A 66 -25.92 -1.60 -3.77
CA GLU A 66 -25.18 -0.40 -3.37
C GLU A 66 -25.85 0.33 -2.20
N LEU A 67 -27.18 0.27 -2.10
CA LEU A 67 -27.96 0.79 -0.96
C LEU A 67 -28.01 -0.17 0.25
N GLY A 68 -27.25 -1.28 0.23
CA GLY A 68 -27.24 -2.29 1.30
C GLY A 68 -28.49 -3.17 1.36
N GLY A 69 -29.31 -3.15 0.30
CA GLY A 69 -30.55 -3.90 0.18
C GLY A 69 -30.39 -5.32 -0.38
N VAL A 70 -31.52 -6.02 -0.50
CA VAL A 70 -31.60 -7.37 -1.10
C VAL A 70 -31.89 -7.22 -2.60
N PRO A 71 -31.01 -7.69 -3.51
CA PRO A 71 -31.29 -7.63 -4.93
C PRO A 71 -32.38 -8.62 -5.36
N GLU A 72 -33.22 -8.20 -6.29
CA GLU A 72 -34.30 -9.03 -6.85
C GLU A 72 -33.74 -10.12 -7.79
N THR A 73 -32.67 -9.81 -8.52
CA THR A 73 -31.97 -10.72 -9.43
C THR A 73 -30.52 -10.94 -9.00
N LEU A 74 -29.81 -11.85 -9.67
CA LEU A 74 -28.43 -12.15 -9.34
C LEU A 74 -27.52 -10.94 -9.54
N VAL A 75 -26.72 -10.62 -8.52
CA VAL A 75 -25.59 -9.70 -8.60
C VAL A 75 -24.30 -10.46 -8.30
N ILE A 76 -23.27 -10.20 -9.09
CA ILE A 76 -21.92 -10.68 -8.87
C ILE A 76 -21.07 -9.51 -8.39
N ARG A 77 -20.34 -9.73 -7.29
CA ARG A 77 -19.26 -8.85 -6.85
C ARG A 77 -17.95 -9.61 -6.90
N VAL A 78 -16.94 -9.05 -7.56
CA VAL A 78 -15.57 -9.57 -7.59
C VAL A 78 -14.66 -8.54 -6.94
N VAL A 79 -13.83 -8.96 -6.00
CA VAL A 79 -12.77 -8.14 -5.40
C VAL A 79 -11.44 -8.82 -5.64
N THR A 80 -10.48 -8.09 -6.18
CA THR A 80 -9.08 -8.55 -6.28
C THR A 80 -8.32 -8.15 -5.02
N ALA A 81 -7.63 -9.09 -4.40
CA ALA A 81 -6.82 -8.89 -3.19
C ALA A 81 -5.48 -9.63 -3.33
N SER A 82 -4.65 -9.65 -2.30
CA SER A 82 -3.42 -10.43 -2.17
C SER A 82 -3.43 -11.30 -0.91
N PHE A 83 -2.45 -12.22 -0.79
CA PHE A 83 -2.21 -12.96 0.45
C PHE A 83 -1.96 -12.03 1.64
N THR A 84 -1.25 -10.93 1.40
CA THR A 84 -0.95 -9.90 2.41
C THR A 84 -2.22 -9.22 2.90
N ASP A 85 -3.11 -8.80 1.98
CA ASP A 85 -4.36 -8.10 2.33
C ASP A 85 -5.26 -8.92 3.26
N LEU A 86 -5.18 -10.25 3.16
CA LEU A 86 -5.96 -11.18 3.98
C LEU A 86 -5.15 -11.81 5.13
N ASN A 87 -3.90 -11.38 5.31
CA ASN A 87 -2.95 -11.89 6.32
C ASN A 87 -2.82 -13.42 6.26
N LEU A 88 -2.56 -13.93 5.06
CA LEU A 88 -2.43 -15.36 4.77
C LEU A 88 -0.97 -15.74 4.53
N GLY A 89 -0.53 -16.78 5.21
CA GLY A 89 0.83 -17.30 5.06
C GLY A 89 1.01 -18.23 3.86
N ASN A 90 -0.06 -18.87 3.37
CA ASN A 90 -0.05 -19.73 2.18
C ASN A 90 -1.47 -20.16 1.77
N ALA A 91 -1.60 -20.82 0.61
CA ALA A 91 -2.88 -21.20 0.04
C ALA A 91 -3.69 -22.24 0.87
N THR A 92 -3.05 -22.96 1.80
CA THR A 92 -3.76 -23.93 2.65
C THR A 92 -4.67 -23.26 3.69
N GLU A 93 -4.49 -21.95 3.93
CA GLU A 93 -5.27 -21.16 4.88
C GLU A 93 -6.57 -20.61 4.27
N LEU A 94 -6.71 -20.64 2.93
CA LEU A 94 -7.86 -20.11 2.20
C LEU A 94 -9.23 -20.62 2.68
N PRO A 95 -9.44 -21.91 3.01
CA PRO A 95 -10.73 -22.39 3.52
C PRO A 95 -11.13 -21.71 4.83
N GLY A 96 -10.17 -21.55 5.75
CA GLY A 96 -10.40 -20.88 7.03
C GLY A 96 -10.67 -19.40 6.86
N GLN A 97 -9.97 -18.76 5.90
CA GLN A 97 -10.23 -17.36 5.58
C GLN A 97 -11.61 -17.15 4.96
N LEU A 98 -12.04 -18.06 4.08
CA LEU A 98 -13.37 -17.99 3.46
C LEU A 98 -14.50 -17.99 4.50
N VAL A 99 -14.38 -18.80 5.56
CA VAL A 99 -15.33 -18.83 6.69
C VAL A 99 -15.39 -17.47 7.40
N ARG A 100 -14.25 -16.80 7.59
CA ARG A 100 -14.17 -15.48 8.23
C ARG A 100 -14.78 -14.35 7.40
N LEU A 101 -14.93 -14.54 6.09
CA LEU A 101 -15.56 -13.57 5.18
C LEU A 101 -17.09 -13.62 5.23
N LEU A 102 -17.68 -14.59 5.94
CA LEU A 102 -19.12 -14.68 6.13
C LEU A 102 -19.59 -13.78 7.29
N PRO A 103 -20.81 -13.21 7.22
CA PRO A 103 -21.35 -12.36 8.28
C PRO A 103 -21.51 -13.05 9.64
N ASP A 104 -21.75 -14.37 9.65
CA ASP A 104 -21.68 -15.20 10.86
C ASP A 104 -20.79 -16.43 10.60
N PRO A 105 -19.52 -16.40 11.04
CA PRO A 105 -18.60 -17.51 10.87
C PRO A 105 -18.98 -18.76 11.70
N THR A 106 -19.80 -18.61 12.75
CA THR A 106 -20.10 -19.70 13.70
C THR A 106 -21.10 -20.72 13.16
N THR A 107 -21.92 -20.29 12.20
CA THR A 107 -22.92 -21.12 11.52
C THR A 107 -22.52 -21.45 10.08
N ALA A 108 -21.30 -21.09 9.68
CA ALA A 108 -20.76 -21.30 8.36
C ALA A 108 -20.72 -22.80 7.98
N PRO A 109 -21.26 -23.18 6.81
CA PRO A 109 -21.03 -24.50 6.25
C PRO A 109 -19.55 -24.74 5.96
N GLU A 110 -19.17 -26.03 5.90
CA GLU A 110 -17.82 -26.41 5.50
C GLU A 110 -17.49 -25.91 4.07
N PRO A 111 -16.33 -25.25 3.87
CA PRO A 111 -15.84 -24.87 2.56
C PRO A 111 -15.74 -26.06 1.60
N ARG A 112 -16.13 -25.84 0.34
CA ARG A 112 -16.04 -26.86 -0.72
C ARG A 112 -15.02 -26.43 -1.78
N PRO A 113 -14.13 -27.34 -2.25
CA PRO A 113 -13.24 -27.04 -3.37
C PRO A 113 -14.06 -26.69 -4.62
N THR A 114 -13.57 -25.75 -5.41
CA THR A 114 -14.28 -25.27 -6.60
C THR A 114 -13.32 -24.80 -7.69
N THR A 115 -13.85 -24.63 -8.89
CA THR A 115 -13.13 -24.06 -10.03
C THR A 115 -14.03 -23.03 -10.72
N TYR A 116 -13.49 -21.85 -10.93
CA TYR A 116 -14.13 -20.76 -11.67
C TYR A 116 -13.29 -20.53 -12.93
N GLY A 117 -13.80 -20.97 -14.07
CA GLY A 117 -13.06 -20.91 -15.32
C GLY A 117 -11.73 -21.66 -15.26
N ASN A 118 -10.63 -20.90 -15.30
CA ASN A 118 -9.25 -21.39 -15.26
C ASN A 118 -8.62 -21.41 -13.85
N VAL A 119 -9.34 -21.04 -12.79
CA VAL A 119 -8.78 -20.89 -11.45
C VAL A 119 -9.46 -21.78 -10.42
N GLU A 120 -8.66 -22.42 -9.56
CA GLU A 120 -9.11 -23.20 -8.42
C GLU A 120 -9.26 -22.37 -7.14
N GLY A 121 -10.15 -22.80 -6.26
CA GLY A 121 -10.37 -22.14 -4.98
C GLY A 121 -11.32 -22.90 -4.07
N TRP A 122 -11.96 -22.16 -3.16
CA TRP A 122 -12.95 -22.68 -2.23
C TRP A 122 -14.21 -21.84 -2.28
N GLU A 123 -15.38 -22.45 -2.11
CA GLU A 123 -16.68 -21.78 -2.05
C GLU A 123 -17.54 -22.22 -0.87
N ILE A 124 -18.42 -21.32 -0.43
CA ILE A 124 -19.50 -21.58 0.52
C ILE A 124 -20.79 -20.99 -0.03
N ASP A 125 -21.86 -21.79 0.00
CA ASP A 125 -23.24 -21.31 -0.10
C ASP A 125 -23.75 -20.98 1.30
N TYR A 126 -24.33 -19.80 1.50
CA TYR A 126 -24.81 -19.35 2.78
C TYR A 126 -26.12 -18.56 2.62
N THR A 127 -27.14 -18.95 3.40
CA THR A 127 -28.36 -18.15 3.55
C THR A 127 -28.23 -17.36 4.83
N LEU A 128 -28.39 -16.05 4.72
CA LEU A 128 -28.18 -15.18 5.87
C LEU A 128 -29.45 -15.21 6.76
N PRO A 129 -29.34 -15.63 8.04
CA PRO A 129 -30.51 -15.82 8.91
C PRO A 129 -31.37 -14.57 9.00
N ASP A 130 -32.69 -14.76 9.03
CA ASP A 130 -33.69 -13.70 9.13
C ASP A 130 -33.62 -12.62 8.03
N SER A 131 -32.91 -12.92 6.94
CA SER A 131 -32.87 -12.12 5.72
C SER A 131 -33.39 -12.96 4.55
N ASN A 132 -34.09 -12.34 3.60
CA ASN A 132 -34.47 -13.01 2.35
C ASN A 132 -33.28 -13.09 1.38
N LEU A 133 -32.05 -13.27 1.86
CA LEU A 133 -30.81 -13.15 1.09
C LEU A 133 -30.05 -14.47 1.07
N HIS A 134 -29.68 -14.91 -0.13
CA HIS A 134 -28.76 -16.02 -0.34
C HIS A 134 -27.48 -15.51 -0.99
N SER A 135 -26.34 -16.05 -0.56
CA SER A 135 -25.05 -15.72 -1.13
C SER A 135 -24.19 -16.94 -1.35
N ARG A 136 -23.47 -16.96 -2.47
CA ARG A 136 -22.34 -17.85 -2.69
C ARG A 136 -21.06 -17.02 -2.67
N VAL A 137 -20.13 -17.38 -1.80
CA VAL A 137 -18.85 -16.69 -1.67
C VAL A 137 -17.74 -17.67 -2.04
N ALA A 138 -16.84 -17.26 -2.92
CA ALA A 138 -15.67 -18.02 -3.30
C ALA A 138 -14.39 -17.20 -3.16
N ILE A 139 -13.33 -17.84 -2.68
CA ILE A 139 -11.97 -17.29 -2.70
C ILE A 139 -11.14 -18.12 -3.67
N LEU A 140 -10.59 -17.45 -4.69
CA LEU A 140 -9.89 -18.07 -5.81
C LEU A 140 -8.42 -17.68 -5.76
N ASN A 141 -7.52 -18.66 -5.92
CA ASN A 141 -6.08 -18.42 -5.90
C ASN A 141 -5.58 -18.08 -7.31
N LEU A 142 -5.44 -16.79 -7.62
CA LEU A 142 -4.96 -16.35 -8.93
C LEU A 142 -3.44 -16.53 -9.05
N VAL A 143 -2.94 -16.45 -10.28
CA VAL A 143 -1.49 -16.41 -10.55
C VAL A 143 -0.92 -15.10 -10.02
N GLY A 144 0.32 -15.14 -9.53
CA GLY A 144 1.01 -13.93 -9.06
C GLY A 144 0.47 -13.41 -7.74
N GLY A 145 0.01 -14.30 -6.85
CA GLY A 145 -0.27 -13.94 -5.46
C GLY A 145 -1.53 -13.17 -5.19
N ARG A 146 -2.35 -13.00 -6.23
CA ARG A 146 -3.62 -12.33 -6.15
C ARG A 146 -4.70 -13.31 -5.78
N LEU A 147 -5.72 -12.83 -5.11
CA LEU A 147 -6.91 -13.56 -4.74
C LEU A 147 -8.08 -12.87 -5.42
N ALA A 148 -9.00 -13.64 -6.00
CA ALA A 148 -10.30 -13.11 -6.37
C ALA A 148 -11.32 -13.60 -5.34
N LEU A 149 -11.96 -12.66 -4.65
CA LEU A 149 -13.16 -12.91 -3.87
C LEU A 149 -14.37 -12.70 -4.78
N VAL A 150 -15.01 -13.80 -5.19
CA VAL A 150 -16.23 -13.76 -6.02
C VAL A 150 -17.43 -14.03 -5.13
N ARG A 151 -18.37 -13.09 -5.09
CA ARG A 151 -19.62 -13.19 -4.32
C ARG A 151 -20.82 -13.06 -5.25
N GLY A 152 -21.61 -14.12 -5.34
CA GLY A 152 -22.96 -14.08 -5.90
C GLY A 152 -23.97 -13.75 -4.81
N ILE A 153 -24.90 -12.84 -5.11
CA ILE A 153 -25.93 -12.39 -4.17
C ILE A 153 -27.26 -12.33 -4.91
N ALA A 154 -28.31 -12.93 -4.34
CA ALA A 154 -29.68 -12.75 -4.80
C ALA A 154 -30.65 -12.91 -3.61
N SER A 155 -31.90 -12.51 -3.80
CA SER A 155 -32.96 -12.95 -2.87
C SER A 155 -33.06 -14.48 -2.82
N LEU A 156 -33.47 -15.05 -1.68
CA LEU A 156 -33.59 -16.50 -1.53
C LEU A 156 -34.57 -17.10 -2.54
N GLU A 157 -35.66 -16.39 -2.82
CA GLU A 157 -36.64 -16.78 -3.84
C GLU A 157 -36.02 -16.79 -5.24
N SER A 158 -35.31 -15.72 -5.63
CA SER A 158 -34.63 -15.63 -6.93
C SER A 158 -33.54 -16.70 -7.08
N TRP A 159 -32.79 -16.97 -6.01
CA TRP A 159 -31.77 -18.02 -5.97
C TRP A 159 -32.35 -19.40 -6.28
N GLN A 160 -33.51 -19.73 -5.67
CA GLN A 160 -34.22 -20.99 -5.91
C GLN A 160 -34.88 -21.05 -7.28
N ASN A 161 -35.19 -19.90 -7.89
CA ASN A 161 -35.91 -19.77 -9.15
C ASN A 161 -35.00 -19.41 -10.34
N GLY A 162 -33.73 -19.80 -10.31
CA GLY A 162 -32.84 -19.78 -11.48
C GLY A 162 -31.54 -18.99 -11.32
N ALA A 163 -31.43 -18.09 -10.34
CA ALA A 163 -30.18 -17.35 -10.12
C ALA A 163 -29.00 -18.26 -9.74
N ALA A 164 -29.24 -19.39 -9.07
CA ALA A 164 -28.19 -20.39 -8.82
C ALA A 164 -27.62 -20.99 -10.13
N GLU A 165 -28.49 -21.37 -11.08
CA GLU A 165 -28.11 -21.92 -12.38
C GLU A 165 -27.43 -20.87 -13.27
N GLN A 166 -27.89 -19.62 -13.20
CA GLN A 166 -27.25 -18.48 -13.86
C GLN A 166 -25.84 -18.23 -13.30
N PHE A 167 -25.68 -18.29 -11.97
CA PHE A 167 -24.37 -18.17 -11.32
C PHE A 167 -23.44 -19.30 -11.76
N ASP A 168 -23.91 -20.55 -11.77
CA ASP A 168 -23.11 -21.70 -12.21
C ASP A 168 -22.72 -21.59 -13.70
N SER A 169 -23.59 -21.03 -14.53
CA SER A 169 -23.27 -20.75 -15.93
C SER A 169 -22.18 -19.68 -16.04
N LEU A 170 -22.29 -18.57 -15.31
CA LEU A 170 -21.29 -17.50 -15.26
C LEU A 170 -19.94 -18.00 -14.74
N LYS A 171 -19.96 -18.78 -13.66
CA LYS A 171 -18.80 -19.44 -13.03
C LYS A 171 -17.91 -20.14 -14.05
N ASN A 172 -18.51 -20.83 -15.02
CA ASN A 172 -17.80 -21.57 -16.07
C ASN A 172 -17.23 -20.67 -17.18
N THR A 173 -17.60 -19.39 -17.22
CA THR A 173 -17.14 -18.44 -18.24
C THR A 173 -16.06 -17.49 -17.76
N PHE A 174 -15.79 -17.42 -16.44
CA PHE A 174 -14.72 -16.58 -15.93
C PHE A 174 -13.38 -16.97 -16.56
N GLU A 175 -12.55 -15.97 -16.75
CA GLU A 175 -11.16 -16.11 -17.13
C GLU A 175 -10.41 -15.05 -16.34
N PHE A 176 -9.45 -15.50 -15.54
CA PHE A 176 -8.57 -14.62 -14.79
C PHE A 176 -7.18 -14.63 -15.43
N THR A 177 -6.68 -13.45 -15.72
CA THR A 177 -5.36 -13.19 -16.29
C THR A 177 -4.58 -12.24 -15.38
N LEU A 178 -3.29 -12.11 -15.64
CA LEU A 178 -2.55 -10.97 -15.11
C LEU A 178 -3.07 -9.70 -15.79
N PRO A 179 -3.34 -8.61 -15.05
CA PRO A 179 -3.81 -7.38 -15.67
C PRO A 179 -2.93 -6.81 -16.77
N GLU A 180 -3.52 -6.18 -17.78
CA GLU A 180 -2.75 -5.47 -18.80
C GLU A 180 -2.18 -4.15 -18.27
N ARG A 181 -0.86 -4.11 -18.33
CA ARG A 181 0.07 -2.99 -18.51
C ARG A 181 -0.59 -1.64 -18.82
N LEU A 182 -0.56 -0.73 -17.85
CA LEU A 182 -0.43 0.69 -18.17
C LEU A 182 0.84 0.90 -19.00
N ALA A 183 0.76 1.66 -20.09
CA ALA A 183 1.90 1.91 -20.97
C ALA A 183 3.04 2.66 -20.24
N ASP A 184 2.72 3.40 -19.18
CA ASP A 184 3.66 4.01 -18.24
C ASP A 184 2.93 4.37 -16.92
N PRO A 185 2.96 3.51 -15.89
CA PRO A 185 2.32 3.79 -14.59
C PRO A 185 3.03 4.91 -13.80
N LEU A 186 4.30 5.21 -14.10
CA LEU A 186 5.00 6.34 -13.47
C LEU A 186 4.49 7.67 -14.00
N ALA A 187 4.11 7.72 -15.27
CA ALA A 187 3.52 8.92 -15.88
C ALA A 187 2.12 9.27 -15.33
N THR A 188 1.46 8.35 -14.62
CA THR A 188 0.15 8.62 -14.00
C THR A 188 0.24 9.25 -12.62
N LEU A 189 1.42 9.22 -11.99
CA LEU A 189 1.64 9.85 -10.68
C LEU A 189 1.98 11.34 -10.83
N PRO A 190 1.56 12.22 -9.90
CA PRO A 190 2.12 13.57 -9.82
C PRO A 190 3.64 13.50 -9.62
N ASP A 191 4.38 14.49 -10.13
CA ASP A 191 5.85 14.46 -10.15
C ASP A 191 6.52 14.50 -8.78
N GLU A 192 5.79 14.86 -7.72
CA GLU A 192 6.41 15.11 -6.43
C GLU A 192 5.38 14.87 -5.34
N ASP A 193 5.41 13.70 -4.71
CA ASP A 193 4.58 13.48 -3.54
C ASP A 193 5.38 12.86 -2.41
N GLY A 194 5.96 13.75 -1.61
CA GLY A 194 6.64 13.38 -0.37
C GLY A 194 7.42 14.52 0.25
N GLY A 195 7.45 14.53 1.58
CA GLY A 195 8.04 15.58 2.41
C GLY A 195 9.30 15.13 3.13
N VAL A 196 10.44 15.79 2.88
CA VAL A 196 11.68 15.59 3.66
C VAL A 196 11.48 16.18 5.05
N LEU A 197 11.58 15.34 6.09
CA LEU A 197 11.44 15.79 7.48
C LEU A 197 12.77 16.30 8.03
N TRP A 198 13.86 15.60 7.70
CA TRP A 198 15.22 16.03 8.03
C TRP A 198 16.25 15.40 7.08
N HIS A 199 17.42 16.02 7.01
CA HIS A 199 18.55 15.59 6.18
C HIS A 199 19.85 15.72 6.98
N TYR A 200 20.57 14.61 7.11
CA TYR A 200 21.91 14.52 7.69
C TYR A 200 22.97 14.25 6.62
N GLN A 201 24.03 15.06 6.60
CA GLN A 201 25.20 14.89 5.74
C GLN A 201 26.37 14.34 6.56
N ALA A 202 26.78 13.10 6.29
CA ALA A 202 27.95 12.50 6.89
C ALA A 202 29.23 12.99 6.20
N SER A 203 30.14 13.57 6.99
CA SER A 203 31.44 14.02 6.48
C SER A 203 32.44 12.88 6.48
N GLN A 204 33.18 12.71 5.38
CA GLN A 204 34.29 11.76 5.29
C GLN A 204 35.36 12.08 6.34
N PRO A 205 35.85 11.08 7.10
CA PRO A 205 36.79 11.32 8.17
C PRO A 205 38.22 11.48 7.62
N ALA A 206 39.08 12.16 8.38
CA ALA A 206 40.47 12.40 7.98
C ALA A 206 41.38 11.16 8.11
N ASP A 207 40.91 10.09 8.75
CA ASP A 207 41.68 8.88 9.09
C ASP A 207 41.67 7.81 7.99
N SER A 208 41.37 8.21 6.74
CA SER A 208 41.35 7.38 5.52
C SER A 208 40.33 6.23 5.47
N ARG A 209 39.57 5.99 6.55
CA ARG A 209 38.47 5.02 6.56
C ARG A 209 37.27 5.64 5.87
N GLU A 210 37.04 5.22 4.64
CA GLU A 210 35.93 5.73 3.84
C GLU A 210 34.60 5.36 4.51
N ILE A 211 33.73 6.36 4.67
CA ILE A 211 32.33 6.14 4.98
C ILE A 211 31.63 5.80 3.67
N ARG A 212 31.14 4.58 3.58
CA ARG A 212 30.22 4.17 2.53
C ARG A 212 28.95 3.69 3.20
N LEU A 213 27.90 4.50 3.12
CA LEU A 213 26.64 4.18 3.74
C LEU A 213 25.95 3.04 2.98
N GLY A 214 25.45 2.07 3.74
CA GLY A 214 24.62 0.97 3.29
C GLY A 214 23.32 0.94 4.06
N GLY A 215 22.78 -0.26 4.31
CA GLY A 215 21.53 -0.50 5.01
C GLY A 215 21.29 0.29 6.30
N LEU A 216 20.02 0.38 6.68
CA LEU A 216 19.55 1.08 7.87
C LEU A 216 18.71 0.17 8.76
N ALA A 217 18.87 0.31 10.07
CA ALA A 217 17.98 -0.27 11.07
C ALA A 217 17.78 0.72 12.21
N TYR A 218 16.68 0.61 12.96
CA TYR A 218 16.43 1.45 14.12
C TYR A 218 15.96 0.64 15.32
N ASP A 219 16.28 1.12 16.52
CA ASP A 219 15.83 0.49 17.76
C ASP A 219 14.58 1.17 18.36
N PRO A 220 13.91 0.52 19.33
CA PRO A 220 12.74 1.10 20.00
C PRO A 220 13.01 2.38 20.82
N PHE A 221 14.25 2.86 20.88
CA PHE A 221 14.67 4.03 21.65
C PHE A 221 15.07 5.21 20.76
N ASN A 222 14.59 5.23 19.50
CA ASN A 222 14.81 6.29 18.51
C ASN A 222 16.29 6.46 18.11
N LEU A 223 17.11 5.40 18.20
CA LEU A 223 18.42 5.40 17.54
C LEU A 223 18.32 4.67 16.21
N MET A 224 18.90 5.27 15.19
CA MET A 224 19.07 4.67 13.88
C MET A 224 20.55 4.37 13.63
N TYR A 225 20.78 3.22 13.02
CA TYR A 225 22.06 2.62 12.74
C TYR A 225 22.19 2.46 11.23
N ALA A 226 23.24 3.03 10.64
CA ALA A 226 23.58 2.88 9.24
C ALA A 226 24.88 2.11 9.11
N ALA A 227 24.91 1.07 8.27
CA ALA A 227 26.17 0.46 7.87
C ALA A 227 27.05 1.53 7.20
N ALA A 228 28.33 1.61 7.55
CA ALA A 228 29.23 2.69 7.11
C ALA A 228 30.54 2.15 6.53
N GLY A 229 30.50 0.98 5.89
CA GLY A 229 31.68 0.34 5.29
C GLY A 229 32.76 0.06 6.33
N GLN A 230 34.01 0.45 6.01
CA GLN A 230 35.17 0.29 6.89
C GLN A 230 35.09 1.09 8.19
N ARG A 231 34.18 2.07 8.28
CA ARG A 231 34.03 2.87 9.49
C ARG A 231 33.28 2.13 10.60
N GLY A 232 32.56 1.06 10.27
CA GLY A 232 31.68 0.33 11.17
C GLY A 232 30.22 0.75 10.98
N VAL A 233 29.58 1.24 12.04
CA VAL A 233 28.16 1.66 12.02
C VAL A 233 28.04 3.11 12.47
N LEU A 234 27.40 3.94 11.65
CA LEU A 234 26.99 5.30 12.02
C LEU A 234 25.72 5.22 12.87
N VAL A 235 25.70 5.91 14.00
CA VAL A 235 24.53 6.04 14.88
C VAL A 235 24.04 7.48 14.88
N ILE A 236 22.75 7.67 14.59
CA ILE A 236 22.08 8.97 14.60
C ILE A 236 20.75 8.90 15.37
N ASP A 237 20.26 10.04 15.83
CA ASP A 237 18.91 10.20 16.39
C ASP A 237 17.89 10.13 15.24
N GLN A 238 16.99 9.15 15.31
CA GLN A 238 15.97 8.90 14.28
C GLN A 238 14.99 10.07 14.12
N THR A 239 14.79 10.88 15.16
CA THR A 239 13.80 11.97 15.21
C THR A 239 14.27 13.19 14.43
N ASN A 240 15.56 13.50 14.47
CA ASN A 240 16.10 14.76 13.97
C ASN A 240 17.39 14.61 13.14
N GLY A 241 17.88 13.38 12.94
CA GLY A 241 19.09 13.07 12.18
C GLY A 241 20.40 13.48 12.88
N ALA A 242 20.38 13.86 14.15
CA ALA A 242 21.58 14.30 14.86
C ALA A 242 22.59 13.15 15.03
N PHE A 243 23.87 13.44 14.78
CA PHE A 243 24.96 12.50 15.04
C PHE A 243 25.02 12.10 16.52
N VAL A 244 25.15 10.79 16.78
CA VAL A 244 25.32 10.23 18.12
C VAL A 244 26.72 9.66 18.29
N ASN A 245 27.08 8.64 17.50
CA ASN A 245 28.39 7.98 17.60
C ASN A 245 28.70 7.14 16.34
N TYR A 246 29.91 6.60 16.27
CA TYR A 246 30.22 5.41 15.46
C TYR A 246 30.46 4.19 16.36
N LEU A 247 29.92 3.04 15.99
CA LEU A 247 30.30 1.74 16.55
C LEU A 247 31.34 1.07 15.65
N GLY A 248 32.29 0.36 16.25
CA GLY A 248 33.41 -0.25 15.52
C GLY A 248 34.48 0.76 15.06
N PRO A 249 35.30 0.41 14.04
CA PRO A 249 35.28 -0.87 13.33
C PRO A 249 35.66 -2.04 14.25
N TRP A 250 35.31 -3.25 13.84
CA TRP A 250 35.72 -4.47 14.56
C TRP A 250 36.92 -5.12 13.87
N PHE A 251 36.99 -5.04 12.54
CA PHE A 251 38.12 -5.47 11.74
C PHE A 251 38.54 -4.38 10.74
N ASP A 252 39.83 -4.35 10.37
CA ASP A 252 40.40 -3.26 9.57
C ASP A 252 39.90 -3.23 8.12
N ASP A 253 39.53 -4.39 7.56
CA ASP A 253 39.08 -4.55 6.17
C ASP A 253 37.56 -4.77 6.07
N ASP A 254 36.78 -4.40 7.09
CA ASP A 254 35.32 -4.55 7.11
C ASP A 254 34.66 -3.80 5.94
N ASN A 255 33.72 -4.46 5.26
CA ASN A 255 32.88 -3.86 4.24
C ASN A 255 31.42 -4.08 4.62
N LEU A 256 30.99 -3.37 5.66
CA LEU A 256 29.62 -3.45 6.14
C LEU A 256 28.68 -2.76 5.16
N VAL A 257 27.78 -3.53 4.57
CA VAL A 257 26.89 -3.08 3.49
C VAL A 257 25.42 -3.05 3.89
N ASP A 258 25.02 -3.84 4.88
CA ASP A 258 23.65 -3.88 5.37
C ASP A 258 23.60 -4.22 6.87
N ILE A 259 22.49 -3.89 7.51
CA ILE A 259 22.26 -3.97 8.95
C ILE A 259 20.80 -4.30 9.23
N ALA A 260 20.57 -5.23 10.16
CA ALA A 260 19.26 -5.53 10.69
C ALA A 260 19.30 -5.58 12.21
N ILE A 261 18.14 -5.39 12.85
CA ILE A 261 18.01 -5.43 14.30
C ILE A 261 16.90 -6.39 14.69
N ASN A 262 17.14 -7.19 15.71
CA ASN A 262 16.12 -8.10 16.22
C ASN A 262 15.30 -7.46 17.35
N PRO A 263 14.18 -8.07 17.79
CA PRO A 263 13.36 -7.54 18.88
C PRO A 263 14.08 -7.36 20.22
N SER A 264 15.22 -8.03 20.43
CA SER A 264 16.08 -7.88 21.60
C SER A 264 17.12 -6.74 21.46
N ALA A 265 17.03 -5.94 20.40
CA ALA A 265 17.96 -4.87 20.06
C ALA A 265 19.42 -5.33 19.81
N LYS A 266 19.60 -6.58 19.37
CA LYS A 266 20.88 -7.04 18.82
C LYS A 266 20.99 -6.61 17.37
N ILE A 267 22.19 -6.18 16.99
CA ILE A 267 22.50 -5.65 15.68
C ILE A 267 23.22 -6.73 14.89
N PHE A 268 22.67 -7.09 13.73
CA PHE A 268 23.22 -8.04 12.77
C PHE A 268 23.76 -7.25 11.58
N LEU A 269 24.99 -7.55 11.17
CA LEU A 269 25.72 -6.79 10.17
C LEU A 269 26.13 -7.72 9.02
N ALA A 270 25.78 -7.34 7.80
CA ALA A 270 26.22 -7.99 6.58
C ALA A 270 27.59 -7.45 6.17
N ASN A 271 28.61 -8.31 6.22
CA ASN A 271 29.98 -7.98 5.84
C ASN A 271 30.31 -8.59 4.47
N ALA A 272 30.41 -7.73 3.46
CA ALA A 272 30.69 -8.12 2.08
C ALA A 272 32.18 -8.18 1.77
N THR A 273 33.07 -8.26 2.78
CA THR A 273 34.51 -8.37 2.56
C THR A 273 34.86 -9.72 1.91
N PRO A 274 35.45 -9.73 0.69
CA PRO A 274 35.81 -10.97 0.03
C PRO A 274 36.88 -11.73 0.81
N GLY A 275 36.65 -13.02 1.07
CA GLY A 275 37.63 -13.89 1.72
C GLY A 275 37.64 -13.80 3.25
N ASP A 276 36.71 -13.05 3.86
CA ASP A 276 36.56 -12.99 5.31
C ASP A 276 35.88 -14.26 5.87
N ASN A 277 35.96 -14.45 7.19
CA ASN A 277 35.32 -15.55 7.93
C ASN A 277 34.11 -15.11 8.77
N TYR A 278 33.70 -13.84 8.66
CA TYR A 278 32.67 -13.24 9.50
C TYR A 278 31.63 -12.50 8.66
N GLN A 279 31.03 -13.19 7.68
CA GLN A 279 30.08 -12.56 6.75
C GLN A 279 28.82 -12.01 7.40
N ILE A 280 28.39 -12.60 8.53
CA ILE A 280 27.38 -12.03 9.41
C ILE A 280 28.00 -11.81 10.78
N MET A 281 28.04 -10.56 11.23
CA MET A 281 28.53 -10.19 12.56
C MET A 281 27.37 -9.76 13.45
N VAL A 282 27.41 -10.18 14.71
CA VAL A 282 26.38 -9.83 15.69
C VAL A 282 27.00 -9.08 16.86
N VAL A 283 26.45 -7.89 17.11
CA VAL A 283 26.91 -6.99 18.16
C VAL A 283 25.74 -6.52 19.01
N ASN A 284 26.01 -6.20 20.27
CA ASN A 284 25.00 -5.56 21.10
C ASN A 284 24.84 -4.08 20.73
N ARG A 285 23.78 -3.46 21.26
CA ARG A 285 23.46 -2.04 21.08
C ARG A 285 24.61 -1.07 21.41
N ALA A 286 25.53 -1.44 22.29
CA ALA A 286 26.71 -0.64 22.66
C ALA A 286 27.92 -0.87 21.74
N GLY A 287 27.79 -1.70 20.70
CA GLY A 287 28.87 -2.07 19.77
C GLY A 287 29.79 -3.17 20.28
N GLY A 288 29.45 -3.84 21.37
CA GLY A 288 30.20 -4.99 21.87
C GLY A 288 29.96 -6.21 20.98
N PHE A 289 31.04 -6.75 20.40
CA PHE A 289 31.00 -7.99 19.60
C PHE A 289 30.51 -9.17 20.45
N GLU A 290 29.56 -9.94 19.91
CA GLU A 290 29.05 -11.14 20.57
C GLU A 290 29.49 -12.42 19.85
N TYR A 291 29.17 -12.54 18.57
CA TYR A 291 29.52 -13.67 17.72
C TYR A 291 29.44 -13.29 16.24
N ALA A 292 29.91 -14.18 15.38
CA ALA A 292 29.80 -14.07 13.94
C ALA A 292 29.67 -15.45 13.31
N PHE A 293 29.10 -15.52 12.12
CA PHE A 293 28.91 -16.75 11.36
C PHE A 293 28.90 -16.47 9.85
N GLY A 294 28.95 -17.55 9.07
CA GLY A 294 29.17 -17.48 7.63
C GLY A 294 30.65 -17.27 7.31
N THR A 295 31.20 -18.14 6.45
CA THR A 295 32.56 -18.01 5.90
C THR A 295 32.48 -17.85 4.39
N THR A 296 33.46 -17.22 3.75
CA THR A 296 33.55 -17.25 2.29
C THR A 296 33.75 -18.69 1.78
N GLY A 297 32.99 -19.09 0.75
CA GLY A 297 33.09 -20.40 0.12
C GLY A 297 31.81 -20.84 -0.58
N ASP A 298 31.79 -22.09 -1.04
CA ASP A 298 30.67 -22.66 -1.81
C ASP A 298 29.86 -23.71 -1.06
N GLY A 299 30.27 -24.09 0.15
CA GLY A 299 29.53 -25.01 1.01
C GLY A 299 28.22 -24.43 1.53
N ALA A 300 27.43 -25.27 2.20
CA ALA A 300 26.19 -24.84 2.82
C ALA A 300 26.44 -23.84 3.96
N GLY A 301 25.75 -22.70 3.92
CA GLY A 301 25.94 -21.61 4.88
C GLY A 301 27.22 -20.80 4.66
N GLN A 302 27.96 -21.07 3.57
CA GLN A 302 29.07 -20.24 3.12
C GLN A 302 28.59 -19.21 2.09
N PHE A 303 29.30 -18.10 1.99
CA PHE A 303 28.94 -16.98 1.12
C PHE A 303 29.89 -16.85 -0.06
N ALA A 304 29.35 -16.48 -1.21
CA ALA A 304 30.13 -16.17 -2.40
C ALA A 304 30.95 -14.88 -2.21
N PRO A 305 32.00 -14.64 -3.01
CA PRO A 305 32.79 -13.41 -2.89
C PRO A 305 31.93 -12.14 -3.01
N GLY A 306 32.05 -11.22 -2.06
CA GLY A 306 31.27 -9.97 -2.04
C GLY A 306 29.85 -10.11 -1.49
N MET A 307 29.50 -11.27 -0.94
CA MET A 307 28.21 -11.54 -0.29
C MET A 307 28.42 -11.71 1.22
N PRO A 308 27.38 -11.46 2.04
CA PRO A 308 26.03 -11.01 1.67
C PRO A 308 25.95 -9.52 1.38
N ARG A 309 24.91 -9.13 0.63
CA ARG A 309 24.59 -7.72 0.33
C ARG A 309 23.33 -7.19 1.00
N THR A 310 22.49 -8.09 1.52
CA THR A 310 21.25 -7.75 2.22
C THR A 310 21.00 -8.74 3.36
N ILE A 311 20.37 -8.29 4.44
CA ILE A 311 20.02 -9.09 5.60
C ILE A 311 18.69 -8.60 6.18
N ALA A 312 17.80 -9.54 6.49
CA ALA A 312 16.59 -9.24 7.24
C ALA A 312 16.47 -10.16 8.45
N VAL A 313 15.91 -9.63 9.54
CA VAL A 313 15.70 -10.38 10.79
C VAL A 313 14.24 -10.28 11.18
N THR A 314 13.57 -11.43 11.20
CA THR A 314 12.15 -11.49 11.51
C THR A 314 11.90 -11.26 13.00
N ARG A 315 10.63 -11.00 13.36
CA ARG A 315 10.21 -10.90 14.76
C ARG A 315 10.41 -12.20 15.55
N LYS A 316 10.60 -13.33 14.88
CA LYS A 316 10.90 -14.64 15.49
C LYS A 316 12.40 -14.87 15.71
N ASP A 317 13.24 -13.85 15.52
CA ASP A 317 14.71 -13.92 15.51
C ASP A 317 15.26 -14.84 14.39
N GLU A 318 14.54 -15.01 13.27
CA GLU A 318 15.05 -15.74 12.10
C GLU A 318 15.83 -14.79 11.20
N ILE A 319 16.96 -15.24 10.65
CA ILE A 319 17.79 -14.42 9.76
C ILE A 319 17.65 -14.92 8.33
N TRP A 320 17.31 -14.00 7.42
CA TRP A 320 17.22 -14.24 6.00
C TRP A 320 18.24 -13.37 5.26
N THR A 321 18.95 -13.97 4.31
CA THR A 321 19.98 -13.28 3.51
C THR A 321 20.19 -14.00 2.19
N VAL A 322 20.76 -13.33 1.19
CA VAL A 322 21.12 -13.93 -0.10
C VAL A 322 22.63 -14.03 -0.28
N SER A 323 23.03 -15.05 -1.03
CA SER A 323 24.39 -15.22 -1.51
C SER A 323 24.36 -15.65 -2.98
N GLU A 324 24.75 -14.73 -3.87
CA GLU A 324 24.72 -14.93 -5.32
C GLU A 324 26.14 -15.07 -5.89
N GLY A 325 26.29 -15.86 -6.96
CA GLY A 325 27.58 -16.03 -7.65
C GLY A 325 28.46 -17.16 -7.11
N HIS A 326 27.88 -18.18 -6.48
CA HIS A 326 28.59 -19.40 -6.11
C HIS A 326 29.11 -20.16 -7.34
N SER A 327 30.24 -20.85 -7.20
CA SER A 327 30.80 -21.65 -8.31
C SER A 327 30.12 -23.01 -8.48
N THR A 328 29.30 -23.43 -7.50
CA THR A 328 28.55 -24.68 -7.52
C THR A 328 27.04 -24.44 -7.34
N PRO A 329 26.17 -25.18 -8.07
CA PRO A 329 24.73 -25.10 -7.89
C PRO A 329 24.27 -25.47 -6.47
N PRO A 330 23.21 -24.82 -5.94
CA PRO A 330 22.54 -23.64 -6.50
C PRO A 330 23.49 -22.43 -6.51
N THR A 331 23.60 -21.74 -7.65
CA THR A 331 24.58 -20.66 -7.81
C THR A 331 24.16 -19.39 -7.08
N ASN A 332 22.86 -19.19 -6.94
CA ASN A 332 22.26 -18.06 -6.25
C ASN A 332 21.33 -18.60 -5.17
N ARG A 333 21.59 -18.23 -3.91
CA ARG A 333 21.01 -18.90 -2.74
C ARG A 333 20.27 -17.90 -1.88
N LEU A 334 19.06 -18.25 -1.47
CA LEU A 334 18.42 -17.68 -0.29
C LEU A 334 18.77 -18.56 0.91
N TYR A 335 19.29 -17.95 1.97
CA TYR A 335 19.60 -18.62 3.21
C TYR A 335 18.62 -18.21 4.32
N HIS A 336 18.23 -19.20 5.11
CA HIS A 336 17.48 -19.05 6.35
C HIS A 336 18.33 -19.61 7.50
N PHE A 337 18.66 -18.77 8.48
CA PHE A 337 19.39 -19.15 9.68
C PHE A 337 18.54 -18.93 10.93
N ASP A 338 18.82 -19.70 11.98
CA ASP A 338 18.35 -19.36 13.31
C ASP A 338 19.16 -18.19 13.90
N LYS A 339 18.71 -17.68 15.06
CA LYS A 339 19.34 -16.54 15.73
C LYS A 339 20.80 -16.73 16.11
N TRP A 340 21.30 -17.96 16.16
CA TRP A 340 22.69 -18.28 16.50
C TRP A 340 23.57 -18.51 15.27
N GLY A 341 23.01 -18.39 14.05
CA GLY A 341 23.73 -18.59 12.80
C GLY A 341 23.77 -20.04 12.32
N ASN A 342 22.93 -20.93 12.87
CA ASN A 342 22.82 -22.28 12.32
C ASN A 342 21.93 -22.25 11.07
N LEU A 343 22.41 -22.84 9.98
CA LEU A 343 21.65 -22.92 8.73
C LEU A 343 20.44 -23.84 8.91
N LEU A 344 19.25 -23.29 8.68
CA LEU A 344 17.99 -24.03 8.67
C LEU A 344 17.62 -24.45 7.24
N GLN A 345 17.81 -23.55 6.27
CA GLN A 345 17.43 -23.80 4.88
C GLN A 345 18.34 -23.09 3.89
N MET A 346 18.54 -23.73 2.74
CA MET A 346 19.16 -23.17 1.54
C MET A 346 18.19 -23.41 0.38
N ILE A 347 17.79 -22.35 -0.30
CA ILE A 347 16.86 -22.39 -1.43
C ILE A 347 17.57 -21.84 -2.66
N ASP A 348 17.40 -22.47 -3.83
CA ASP A 348 17.84 -21.90 -5.10
C ASP A 348 16.92 -20.72 -5.44
N LEU A 349 17.47 -19.53 -5.67
CA LEU A 349 16.66 -18.39 -6.08
C LEU A 349 15.92 -18.67 -7.39
N ALA A 350 16.45 -19.54 -8.26
CA ALA A 350 15.76 -19.93 -9.49
C ALA A 350 14.51 -20.79 -9.26
N ASP A 351 14.42 -21.49 -8.12
CA ASP A 351 13.21 -22.25 -7.72
C ASP A 351 12.09 -21.31 -7.23
N ILE A 352 12.46 -20.13 -6.71
CA ILE A 352 11.51 -19.06 -6.36
C ILE A 352 11.07 -18.33 -7.63
N ASN A 353 12.04 -17.77 -8.36
CA ASN A 353 11.81 -17.07 -9.61
C ASN A 353 13.14 -16.97 -10.40
N PRO A 354 13.23 -17.49 -11.63
CA PRO A 354 14.46 -17.50 -12.42
C PRO A 354 14.99 -16.10 -12.80
N ASP A 355 14.17 -15.06 -12.69
CA ASP A 355 14.56 -13.68 -12.97
C ASP A 355 15.30 -13.01 -11.79
N LEU A 356 15.29 -13.61 -10.59
CA LEU A 356 15.94 -13.07 -9.40
C LEU A 356 17.46 -13.01 -9.55
N LYS A 357 17.97 -11.78 -9.61
CA LYS A 357 19.39 -11.42 -9.63
C LYS A 357 19.61 -10.12 -8.86
N ASN A 358 20.78 -9.97 -8.25
CA ASN A 358 21.15 -8.80 -7.45
C ASN A 358 20.11 -8.48 -6.36
N VAL A 359 19.65 -9.54 -5.68
CA VAL A 359 18.43 -9.52 -4.86
C VAL A 359 18.56 -8.61 -3.63
N ARG A 360 17.45 -7.97 -3.29
CA ARG A 360 17.20 -7.28 -2.02
C ARG A 360 16.02 -7.95 -1.34
N LEU A 361 16.05 -7.98 -0.01
CA LEU A 361 14.98 -8.57 0.76
C LEU A 361 14.73 -7.79 2.03
N ASP A 362 13.47 -7.78 2.43
CA ASP A 362 13.03 -7.27 3.72
C ASP A 362 11.82 -8.09 4.19
N ASN A 363 11.48 -7.99 5.47
CA ASN A 363 10.34 -8.67 6.04
C ASN A 363 9.38 -7.68 6.69
N ASN A 364 8.08 -7.97 6.61
CA ASN A 364 7.11 -7.24 7.41
C ASN A 364 7.38 -7.51 8.90
N VAL A 365 7.57 -6.45 9.69
CA VAL A 365 7.90 -6.54 11.14
C VAL A 365 6.75 -7.12 11.99
N SER A 366 5.51 -7.04 11.52
CA SER A 366 4.30 -7.54 12.19
C SER A 366 4.01 -8.99 11.84
N THR A 367 4.05 -9.35 10.55
CA THR A 367 3.63 -10.68 10.05
C THR A 367 4.79 -11.64 9.81
N SER A 368 6.02 -11.13 9.71
CA SER A 368 7.22 -11.88 9.27
C SER A 368 7.16 -12.37 7.82
N ALA A 369 6.21 -11.89 7.01
CA ALA A 369 6.16 -12.17 5.59
C ALA A 369 7.42 -11.62 4.90
N LEU A 370 8.04 -12.43 4.04
CA LEU A 370 9.34 -12.14 3.44
C LEU A 370 9.16 -11.69 1.99
N TYR A 371 9.75 -10.55 1.64
CA TYR A 371 9.67 -9.96 0.31
C TYR A 371 11.04 -9.91 -0.33
N LEU A 372 11.13 -10.33 -1.60
CA LEU A 372 12.33 -10.31 -2.42
C LEU A 372 12.08 -9.49 -3.70
N ILE A 373 13.06 -8.70 -4.09
CA ILE A 373 13.08 -8.01 -5.39
C ILE A 373 14.46 -8.14 -6.04
N GLY A 374 14.48 -8.41 -7.34
CA GLY A 374 15.71 -8.44 -8.14
C GLY A 374 15.88 -7.17 -8.97
N GLU A 375 17.03 -7.05 -9.64
CA GLU A 375 17.35 -5.90 -10.52
C GLU A 375 16.37 -5.72 -11.68
N THR A 376 15.70 -6.79 -12.11
CA THR A 376 14.69 -6.73 -13.18
C THR A 376 13.32 -6.24 -12.70
N GLY A 377 13.16 -5.95 -11.40
CA GLY A 377 11.86 -5.65 -10.82
C GLY A 377 11.07 -6.89 -10.42
N GLY A 378 9.79 -6.66 -10.10
CA GLY A 378 8.85 -7.70 -9.72
C GLY A 378 9.04 -8.13 -8.27
N LEU A 379 8.08 -7.80 -7.43
CA LEU A 379 8.06 -8.19 -6.03
C LEU A 379 7.69 -9.66 -5.91
N ASN A 380 8.43 -10.39 -5.08
CA ASN A 380 8.22 -11.80 -4.79
C ASN A 380 7.95 -11.93 -3.30
N LEU A 381 6.83 -12.53 -2.93
CA LEU A 381 6.46 -12.77 -1.54
C LEU A 381 6.60 -14.25 -1.24
N LEU A 382 7.24 -14.56 -0.11
CA LEU A 382 7.55 -15.91 0.33
C LEU A 382 6.82 -16.23 1.63
N ASP A 383 6.49 -17.50 1.81
CA ASP A 383 6.02 -18.03 3.09
C ASP A 383 7.16 -18.21 4.10
N ALA A 384 6.82 -18.66 5.31
CA ALA A 384 7.79 -18.88 6.38
C ALA A 384 8.79 -20.03 6.08
N ASP A 385 8.48 -20.89 5.12
CA ASP A 385 9.34 -21.98 4.65
C ASP A 385 10.13 -21.55 3.38
N GLY A 386 10.05 -20.28 2.99
CA GLY A 386 10.75 -19.71 1.84
C GLY A 386 10.19 -20.12 0.47
N ASN A 387 8.99 -20.70 0.41
CA ASN A 387 8.34 -20.98 -0.87
C ASN A 387 7.68 -19.72 -1.42
N ALA A 388 7.74 -19.55 -2.74
CA ALA A 388 7.08 -18.43 -3.41
C ALA A 388 5.55 -18.53 -3.27
N LEU A 389 4.93 -17.54 -2.62
CA LEU A 389 3.49 -17.30 -2.65
C LEU A 389 3.11 -16.45 -3.87
N VAL A 390 3.98 -15.50 -4.19
CA VAL A 390 3.75 -14.47 -5.19
C VAL A 390 5.05 -14.22 -5.93
N THR A 391 4.99 -14.04 -7.25
CA THR A 391 6.14 -13.67 -8.08
C THR A 391 5.75 -12.58 -9.05
N ASN A 392 6.69 -11.67 -9.34
CA ASN A 392 6.53 -10.61 -10.35
C ASN A 392 5.38 -9.63 -10.08
N LEU A 393 5.07 -9.39 -8.80
CA LEU A 393 4.06 -8.41 -8.40
C LEU A 393 4.56 -6.98 -8.69
N GLY A 394 3.73 -6.17 -9.37
CA GLY A 394 4.09 -4.79 -9.76
C GLY A 394 5.25 -4.70 -10.76
N LEU A 395 5.60 -5.79 -11.45
CA LEU A 395 6.76 -5.86 -12.37
C LEU A 395 6.73 -4.76 -13.45
N GLU A 396 5.54 -4.41 -13.92
CA GLU A 396 5.30 -3.41 -14.97
C GLU A 396 5.89 -2.03 -14.65
N VAL A 397 5.92 -1.66 -13.37
CA VAL A 397 6.43 -0.36 -12.91
C VAL A 397 7.94 -0.24 -13.13
N PHE A 398 8.66 -1.37 -13.10
CA PHE A 398 10.12 -1.42 -13.17
C PHE A 398 10.66 -1.50 -14.59
N SER A 399 9.82 -1.28 -15.61
CA SER A 399 10.27 -1.22 -17.01
C SER A 399 11.21 -0.04 -17.30
N PHE A 400 11.24 0.98 -16.43
CA PHE A 400 12.05 2.19 -16.57
C PHE A 400 12.97 2.50 -15.37
N ALA A 401 12.95 1.65 -14.33
CA ALA A 401 13.70 1.87 -13.11
C ALA A 401 14.19 0.55 -12.51
N THR A 402 15.45 0.51 -12.10
CA THR A 402 16.08 -0.68 -11.49
C THR A 402 15.92 -0.59 -9.98
N PRO A 403 15.31 -1.58 -9.31
CA PRO A 403 15.32 -1.64 -7.85
C PRO A 403 16.74 -1.75 -7.30
N VAL A 404 17.02 -0.98 -6.25
CA VAL A 404 18.30 -1.02 -5.52
C VAL A 404 18.15 -1.41 -4.06
N ASP A 405 16.97 -1.20 -3.48
CA ASP A 405 16.58 -1.63 -2.13
C ASP A 405 15.06 -1.75 -1.94
N ILE A 406 14.63 -2.47 -0.90
CA ILE A 406 13.22 -2.67 -0.54
C ILE A 406 13.03 -2.50 0.97
N ALA A 407 11.90 -1.92 1.38
CA ALA A 407 11.51 -1.86 2.79
C ALA A 407 9.99 -2.04 2.93
N ILE A 408 9.56 -2.76 3.96
CA ILE A 408 8.15 -3.07 4.21
C ILE A 408 7.63 -2.24 5.36
N ALA A 409 6.62 -1.42 5.09
CA ALA A 409 5.94 -0.65 6.11
C ALA A 409 5.17 -1.58 7.08
N PRO A 410 4.99 -1.19 8.36
CA PRO A 410 4.19 -1.99 9.30
C PRO A 410 2.75 -2.27 8.85
N GLY A 411 2.19 -1.42 7.98
CA GLY A 411 0.88 -1.57 7.35
C GLY A 411 0.92 -2.23 5.96
N ASP A 412 1.97 -2.98 5.65
CA ASP A 412 2.17 -3.78 4.43
C ASP A 412 2.44 -3.03 3.13
N ASN A 413 2.42 -1.69 3.13
CA ASN A 413 2.91 -0.92 1.98
C ASN A 413 4.37 -1.27 1.72
N ILE A 414 4.70 -1.44 0.45
CA ILE A 414 6.02 -1.87 0.00
C ILE A 414 6.71 -0.66 -0.60
N ILE A 415 7.85 -0.28 -0.03
CA ILE A 415 8.65 0.83 -0.54
C ILE A 415 9.82 0.24 -1.30
N VAL A 416 10.03 0.69 -2.54
CA VAL A 416 11.16 0.27 -3.37
C VAL A 416 11.99 1.49 -3.72
N ALA A 417 13.27 1.45 -3.36
CA ALA A 417 14.24 2.43 -3.82
C ALA A 417 14.75 2.01 -5.20
N THR A 418 14.94 2.98 -6.09
CA THR A 418 15.39 2.74 -7.47
C THR A 418 16.62 3.57 -7.84
N ASP A 419 17.30 3.19 -8.92
CA ASP A 419 18.46 3.90 -9.46
C ASP A 419 18.11 5.18 -10.24
N SER A 420 16.88 5.30 -10.75
CA SER A 420 16.50 6.35 -11.69
C SER A 420 15.20 7.08 -11.35
N ALA A 421 14.30 6.46 -10.59
CA ALA A 421 12.95 6.97 -10.31
C ALA A 421 12.74 7.37 -8.84
N GLY A 422 13.81 7.43 -8.04
CA GLY A 422 13.72 7.69 -6.61
C GLY A 422 13.09 6.52 -5.85
N PHE A 423 12.15 6.80 -4.97
CA PHE A 423 11.42 5.84 -4.14
C PHE A 423 10.01 5.68 -4.65
N LEU A 424 9.53 4.44 -4.72
CA LEU A 424 8.20 4.07 -5.18
C LEU A 424 7.45 3.41 -4.03
N GLU A 425 6.23 3.88 -3.73
CA GLU A 425 5.32 3.25 -2.77
C GLU A 425 4.33 2.36 -3.51
N PHE A 426 4.21 1.12 -3.08
CA PHE A 426 3.26 0.15 -3.61
C PHE A 426 2.29 -0.29 -2.51
N ALA A 427 1.05 -0.53 -2.92
CA ALA A 427 0.10 -1.30 -2.13
C ALA A 427 0.57 -2.76 -2.02
N PRO A 428 0.10 -3.51 -1.01
CA PRO A 428 0.38 -4.95 -0.91
C PRO A 428 -0.10 -5.75 -2.12
N SER A 429 -1.07 -5.21 -2.87
CA SER A 429 -1.59 -5.75 -4.14
C SER A 429 -0.66 -5.54 -5.34
N GLY A 430 0.45 -4.84 -5.18
CA GLY A 430 1.37 -4.48 -6.26
C GLY A 430 0.99 -3.23 -7.06
N ALA A 431 -0.12 -2.57 -6.70
CA ALA A 431 -0.49 -1.31 -7.30
C ALA A 431 0.49 -0.21 -6.88
N LEU A 432 1.00 0.56 -7.85
CA LEU A 432 1.79 1.74 -7.57
C LEU A 432 0.90 2.83 -6.96
N LEU A 433 1.27 3.30 -5.77
CA LEU A 433 0.54 4.31 -5.03
C LEU A 433 1.19 5.68 -5.19
N ASP A 434 2.52 5.74 -5.08
CA ASP A 434 3.21 7.03 -5.01
C ASP A 434 4.70 6.99 -5.38
N ARG A 435 5.31 8.17 -5.56
CA ARG A 435 6.75 8.35 -5.81
C ARG A 435 7.35 9.56 -5.09
N PHE A 436 8.59 9.41 -4.64
CA PHE A 436 9.36 10.46 -4.00
C PHE A 436 10.82 10.49 -4.47
N GLY A 437 11.39 11.69 -4.60
CA GLY A 437 12.83 11.90 -4.78
C GLY A 437 13.19 12.54 -6.11
N PHE A 438 14.27 13.32 -6.09
CA PHE A 438 14.79 14.04 -7.25
C PHE A 438 16.15 13.48 -7.63
N PRO A 439 16.43 13.24 -8.92
CA PRO A 439 17.75 12.81 -9.32
C PRO A 439 18.79 13.88 -8.98
N TYR A 440 19.85 13.49 -8.28
CA TYR A 440 21.02 14.32 -8.05
C TYR A 440 21.65 14.68 -9.41
N ASP A 441 21.88 15.98 -9.64
CA ASP A 441 22.54 16.46 -10.85
C ASP A 441 24.03 16.05 -10.83
N SER A 442 24.34 15.01 -11.61
CA SER A 442 25.68 14.44 -11.79
C SER A 442 26.76 15.44 -12.23
N GLY A 443 26.40 16.61 -12.77
CA GLY A 443 27.34 17.69 -13.09
C GLY A 443 27.83 18.47 -11.86
N ARG A 444 27.19 18.29 -10.70
CA ARG A 444 27.56 18.95 -9.45
C ARG A 444 28.58 18.15 -8.66
N THR A 445 29.38 18.88 -7.89
CA THR A 445 30.39 18.34 -6.97
C THR A 445 30.16 18.77 -5.53
N ASP A 446 29.01 19.38 -5.24
CA ASP A 446 28.60 19.75 -3.89
C ASP A 446 27.82 18.60 -3.22
N ALA A 447 27.45 18.81 -1.97
CA ALA A 447 26.71 17.84 -1.21
C ALA A 447 25.26 17.73 -1.72
N PHE A 448 24.62 16.58 -1.48
CA PHE A 448 23.19 16.40 -1.76
C PHE A 448 22.33 17.50 -1.13
N LYS A 449 21.21 17.83 -1.78
CA LYS A 449 20.13 18.63 -1.18
C LYS A 449 19.03 17.72 -0.65
N ALA A 450 18.18 18.29 0.20
CA ALA A 450 16.98 17.59 0.67
C ALA A 450 16.16 17.08 -0.52
N GLY A 451 15.79 15.80 -0.49
CA GLY A 451 15.04 15.11 -1.53
C GLY A 451 15.88 14.62 -2.71
N GLU A 452 17.15 15.00 -2.82
CA GLU A 452 18.02 14.49 -3.90
C GLU A 452 18.44 13.05 -3.61
N THR A 453 18.38 12.22 -4.64
CA THR A 453 18.77 10.81 -4.62
C THR A 453 19.70 10.51 -5.80
N LEU A 454 20.67 9.63 -5.62
CA LEU A 454 21.50 9.14 -6.74
C LEU A 454 21.46 7.61 -6.84
N PHE A 455 21.96 6.92 -5.81
CA PHE A 455 21.93 5.46 -5.72
C PHE A 455 21.67 5.09 -4.26
N PRO A 456 20.40 5.13 -3.82
CA PRO A 456 20.03 4.67 -2.48
C PRO A 456 20.65 3.30 -2.18
N ALA A 457 21.34 3.22 -1.05
CA ALA A 457 22.11 2.04 -0.65
C ALA A 457 21.47 1.28 0.51
N GLY A 458 20.57 1.93 1.25
CA GLY A 458 19.84 1.37 2.37
C GLY A 458 18.54 2.13 2.62
N MET A 459 17.52 1.42 3.05
CA MET A 459 16.20 1.97 3.37
C MET A 459 15.53 1.22 4.52
N VAL A 460 14.77 1.92 5.35
CA VAL A 460 13.93 1.30 6.38
C VAL A 460 12.69 2.16 6.63
N VAL A 461 11.56 1.53 6.95
CA VAL A 461 10.31 2.23 7.32
C VAL A 461 10.13 2.23 8.84
N GLY A 462 10.05 3.42 9.42
CA GLY A 462 9.75 3.65 10.83
C GLY A 462 8.29 3.39 11.22
N PRO A 463 7.99 3.37 12.52
CA PRO A 463 6.65 3.05 13.04
C PRO A 463 5.56 4.04 12.60
N ASN A 464 5.93 5.29 12.31
CA ASN A 464 5.02 6.33 11.84
C ASN A 464 5.10 6.51 10.31
N ILE A 465 5.21 5.40 9.56
CA ILE A 465 5.33 5.36 8.09
C ILE A 465 6.43 6.29 7.52
N THR A 466 7.41 6.64 8.34
CA THR A 466 8.50 7.54 7.95
C THR A 466 9.56 6.69 7.29
N VAL A 467 9.88 7.00 6.03
CA VAL A 467 10.93 6.30 5.30
C VAL A 467 12.25 6.98 5.63
N TYR A 468 13.24 6.17 5.97
CA TYR A 468 14.62 6.61 6.14
C TYR A 468 15.45 5.94 5.08
N PHE A 469 16.34 6.69 4.45
CA PHE A 469 17.25 6.13 3.47
C PHE A 469 18.64 6.71 3.61
N SER A 470 19.62 5.96 3.11
CA SER A 470 21.03 6.30 3.13
C SER A 470 21.66 6.09 1.76
N GLU A 471 22.66 6.90 1.46
CA GLU A 471 23.51 6.67 0.29
C GLU A 471 24.85 7.38 0.41
N THR A 472 25.78 6.96 -0.46
CA THR A 472 27.07 7.62 -0.67
C THR A 472 27.27 7.84 -2.16
N ASN A 473 27.54 9.07 -2.56
CA ASN A 473 27.93 9.39 -3.93
C ASN A 473 29.36 8.86 -4.19
N PRO A 474 29.54 7.90 -5.11
CA PRO A 474 30.85 7.29 -5.35
C PRO A 474 31.86 8.24 -6.02
N GLY A 475 31.40 9.33 -6.65
CA GLY A 475 32.27 10.31 -7.30
C GLY A 475 32.78 11.41 -6.37
N THR A 476 31.99 11.79 -5.38
CA THR A 476 32.32 12.91 -4.47
C THR A 476 32.63 12.46 -3.03
N GLY A 477 32.18 11.26 -2.64
CA GLY A 477 32.26 10.77 -1.27
C GLY A 477 31.23 11.39 -0.31
N TYR A 478 30.40 12.33 -0.77
CA TYR A 478 29.31 12.85 0.08
C TYR A 478 28.35 11.72 0.41
N SER A 479 28.01 11.63 1.68
CA SER A 479 27.16 10.58 2.22
C SER A 479 26.00 11.24 2.96
N GLN A 480 24.80 10.73 2.77
CA GLN A 480 23.61 11.29 3.38
C GLN A 480 22.75 10.23 4.04
N VAL A 481 22.03 10.66 5.07
CA VAL A 481 20.83 9.99 5.56
C VAL A 481 19.70 11.01 5.52
N GLN A 482 18.56 10.66 4.95
CA GLN A 482 17.38 11.52 4.97
C GLN A 482 16.18 10.74 5.51
N SER A 483 15.21 11.49 6.01
CA SER A 483 13.89 10.97 6.30
C SER A 483 12.83 11.71 5.50
N PHE A 484 11.82 10.97 5.05
CA PHE A 484 10.68 11.53 4.36
C PHE A 484 9.40 10.74 4.65
N ARG A 485 8.27 11.28 4.19
CA ARG A 485 6.99 10.57 4.09
C ARG A 485 6.41 10.85 2.72
N PHE A 486 5.69 9.89 2.15
CA PHE A 486 4.73 10.16 1.09
C PHE A 486 3.61 11.03 1.69
N THR A 487 3.26 12.15 1.05
CA THR A 487 2.46 13.22 1.70
C THR A 487 1.13 13.55 1.02
N GLY A 488 0.78 12.98 -0.12
CA GLY A 488 -0.44 13.35 -0.85
C GLY A 488 -0.54 14.77 -1.45
N ASP A 489 0.45 15.68 -1.40
CA ASP A 489 0.29 17.12 -1.83
C ASP A 489 1.49 17.85 -2.47
N GLY A 490 2.68 17.25 -2.60
CA GLY A 490 3.76 17.91 -3.36
C GLY A 490 4.15 19.33 -2.96
N ASN A 491 4.26 19.62 -1.66
CA ASN A 491 4.87 20.86 -1.17
C ASN A 491 6.08 20.58 -0.27
N LEU A 492 7.27 20.48 -0.87
CA LEU A 492 8.50 20.73 -0.10
C LEU A 492 8.69 22.24 0.09
N PRO A 493 8.90 22.75 1.30
CA PRO A 493 9.66 23.97 1.45
C PRO A 493 11.10 23.66 1.02
N LEU A 494 11.48 24.08 -0.20
CA LEU A 494 12.89 24.22 -0.56
C LEU A 494 13.56 25.04 0.57
N PRO A 495 14.69 24.59 1.14
CA PRO A 495 15.45 25.45 2.04
C PRO A 495 15.82 26.70 1.24
N ASN A 496 15.21 27.83 1.63
CA ASN A 496 15.44 29.14 1.05
C ASN A 496 16.94 29.35 0.82
N ARG A 497 17.32 29.52 -0.46
CA ARG A 497 18.53 30.27 -0.78
C ARG A 497 18.44 31.61 -0.05
N PRO A 498 19.49 32.05 0.66
CA PRO A 498 19.47 33.36 1.29
C PRO A 498 19.57 34.41 0.18
N SER A 499 18.44 34.97 -0.24
CA SER A 499 18.40 36.28 -0.88
C SER A 499 17.88 37.28 0.14
N THR A 500 18.82 38.07 0.63
CA THR A 500 18.70 39.30 1.40
C THR A 500 17.36 40.04 1.28
N GLY A 501 16.66 40.13 2.42
CA GLY A 501 15.92 41.30 2.88
C GLY A 501 14.73 41.79 2.05
N GLN A 502 13.52 41.41 2.45
CA GLN A 502 12.38 42.33 2.63
C GLN A 502 11.19 41.59 3.24
N SER A 503 10.62 42.17 4.30
CA SER A 503 9.34 41.75 4.88
C SER A 503 8.20 42.42 4.12
N VAL A 504 7.30 41.68 3.46
CA VAL A 504 5.92 42.13 3.20
C VAL A 504 4.95 40.94 3.09
N VAL A 505 3.98 40.96 4.00
CA VAL A 505 2.55 40.58 3.95
C VAL A 505 2.03 39.98 2.63
N VAL A 506 1.37 38.82 2.73
CA VAL A 506 0.53 38.27 1.65
C VAL A 506 -0.94 38.52 2.00
N GLU A 507 -1.62 39.30 1.15
CA GLU A 507 -3.07 39.50 1.16
C GLU A 507 -3.79 38.26 0.60
N GLN A 508 -4.90 37.90 1.24
CA GLN A 508 -5.80 36.82 0.87
C GLN A 508 -6.67 37.18 -0.34
N SER A 509 -6.79 36.26 -1.30
CA SER A 509 -8.07 35.98 -1.97
C SER A 509 -8.16 34.53 -2.50
N LEU A 510 -8.84 33.70 -1.70
CA LEU A 510 -9.85 32.68 -2.04
C LEU A 510 -9.77 31.95 -3.40
N GLY A 511 -9.37 30.67 -3.32
CA GLY A 511 -9.80 29.57 -4.18
C GLY A 511 -9.64 28.28 -3.37
N ILE A 512 -10.73 27.78 -2.80
CA ILE A 512 -10.73 26.66 -1.84
C ILE A 512 -10.55 25.36 -2.63
N ASP A 513 -9.45 24.67 -2.37
CA ASP A 513 -9.25 23.26 -2.72
C ASP A 513 -10.10 22.40 -1.77
N PRO A 514 -11.07 21.60 -2.27
CA PRO A 514 -11.88 20.69 -1.47
C PRO A 514 -11.09 19.67 -0.62
N ALA A 515 -9.83 19.40 -0.97
CA ALA A 515 -8.96 18.49 -0.21
C ALA A 515 -8.35 19.15 1.05
N SER A 516 -8.30 20.48 1.12
CA SER A 516 -7.56 21.22 2.16
C SER A 516 -8.37 21.63 3.40
N GLY A 517 -9.53 21.01 3.63
CA GLY A 517 -10.61 21.52 4.49
C GLY A 517 -10.19 22.28 5.78
N GLY A 518 -10.98 23.30 6.11
CA GLY A 518 -10.70 24.27 7.18
C GLY A 518 -10.99 25.70 6.73
N GLY A 519 -10.86 26.67 7.64
CA GLY A 519 -11.08 28.08 7.35
C GLY A 519 -12.08 28.74 8.29
N LYS A 520 -12.81 29.75 7.82
CA LYS A 520 -13.86 30.41 8.61
C LYS A 520 -15.22 29.77 8.32
N ILE A 521 -16.01 29.51 9.36
CA ILE A 521 -17.41 29.09 9.27
C ILE A 521 -18.29 30.12 10.00
N GLU A 522 -19.49 30.36 9.50
CA GLU A 522 -20.46 31.30 10.12
C GLU A 522 -21.68 30.55 10.63
N TYR A 523 -22.45 31.15 11.54
CA TYR A 523 -23.71 30.56 11.99
C TYR A 523 -24.68 30.37 10.81
N GLY A 524 -25.31 29.20 10.76
CA GLY A 524 -26.19 28.77 9.68
C GLY A 524 -25.46 28.27 8.44
N ALA A 525 -24.12 28.26 8.43
CA ALA A 525 -23.34 27.75 7.30
C ALA A 525 -23.11 26.24 7.40
N VAL A 526 -22.99 25.64 6.23
CA VAL A 526 -22.58 24.26 6.02
C VAL A 526 -21.32 24.29 5.17
N VAL A 527 -20.29 23.59 5.61
CA VAL A 527 -19.02 23.45 4.88
C VAL A 527 -18.72 21.98 4.69
N GLN A 528 -17.93 21.66 3.68
CA GLN A 528 -17.51 20.30 3.39
C GLN A 528 -15.98 20.22 3.47
N GLY A 529 -15.48 19.02 3.71
CA GLY A 529 -14.06 18.70 3.58
C GLY A 529 -13.88 17.20 3.41
N ASN A 530 -12.69 16.78 3.00
CA ASN A 530 -12.37 15.37 2.85
C ASN A 530 -11.26 14.99 3.83
N LEU A 531 -11.59 14.17 4.83
CA LEU A 531 -10.59 13.66 5.77
C LEU A 531 -9.95 12.41 5.20
N ASN A 532 -8.64 12.44 5.06
CA ASN A 532 -7.86 11.32 4.54
C ASN A 532 -6.56 11.14 5.35
N ASN A 533 -5.62 10.34 4.84
CA ASN A 533 -4.38 10.05 5.55
C ASN A 533 -3.42 11.25 5.58
N GLN A 534 -3.57 12.16 4.63
CA GLN A 534 -2.80 13.38 4.48
C GLN A 534 -3.42 14.55 5.28
N TYR A 535 -4.75 14.70 5.22
CA TYR A 535 -5.51 15.67 6.00
C TYR A 535 -6.45 14.97 6.99
N PRO A 536 -5.92 14.36 8.08
CA PRO A 536 -6.75 13.67 9.06
C PRO A 536 -7.49 14.64 10.01
N LEU A 537 -7.22 15.95 9.91
CA LEU A 537 -7.76 16.98 10.79
C LEU A 537 -7.87 18.32 10.06
N HIS A 538 -9.05 18.94 10.12
CA HIS A 538 -9.36 20.25 9.58
C HIS A 538 -9.74 21.24 10.70
N TYR A 539 -9.35 22.50 10.56
CA TYR A 539 -9.62 23.56 11.55
C TYR A 539 -10.61 24.59 10.99
N TRP A 540 -11.78 24.72 11.62
CA TRP A 540 -12.79 25.72 11.28
C TRP A 540 -12.94 26.74 12.39
N THR A 541 -12.95 28.03 12.06
CA THR A 541 -12.97 29.12 13.04
C THR A 541 -14.23 29.96 12.88
N PHE A 542 -14.82 30.39 13.99
CA PHE A 542 -15.98 31.29 13.98
C PHE A 542 -15.92 32.26 15.16
N THR A 543 -16.63 33.38 15.05
CA THR A 543 -16.77 34.33 16.17
C THR A 543 -18.09 34.06 16.88
N GLY A 544 -18.01 33.71 18.17
CA GLY A 544 -19.18 33.48 19.01
C GLY A 544 -19.38 34.60 20.03
N GLU A 545 -20.63 34.85 20.44
CA GLU A 545 -20.95 35.73 21.56
C GLU A 545 -21.24 34.94 22.85
N ALA A 546 -20.98 35.55 24.00
CA ALA A 546 -21.32 34.95 25.29
C ALA A 546 -22.84 34.80 25.42
N GLY A 547 -23.30 33.59 25.76
CA GLY A 547 -24.71 33.23 25.84
C GLY A 547 -25.28 32.62 24.55
N ASP A 548 -24.51 32.56 23.47
CA ASP A 548 -24.92 31.85 22.26
C ASP A 548 -25.07 30.36 22.54
N ARG A 549 -26.24 29.79 22.23
CA ARG A 549 -26.43 28.34 22.16
C ARG A 549 -26.18 27.88 20.74
N ILE A 550 -25.26 26.95 20.57
CA ILE A 550 -24.84 26.48 19.26
C ILE A 550 -24.99 24.97 19.14
N ARG A 551 -25.21 24.50 17.91
CA ARG A 551 -25.11 23.10 17.53
C ARG A 551 -24.03 22.97 16.44
N ILE A 552 -23.10 22.04 16.62
CA ILE A 552 -22.11 21.65 15.63
C ILE A 552 -22.42 20.22 15.25
N THR A 553 -22.61 19.96 13.96
CA THR A 553 -22.91 18.62 13.45
C THR A 553 -21.90 18.27 12.37
N MET A 554 -21.28 17.09 12.46
CA MET A 554 -20.41 16.55 11.44
C MET A 554 -20.93 15.19 11.01
N ARG A 555 -21.13 15.02 9.70
CA ARG A 555 -21.67 13.80 9.12
C ARG A 555 -20.76 13.30 8.02
N ASP A 556 -20.63 11.99 7.95
CA ASP A 556 -20.04 11.34 6.78
C ASP A 556 -21.00 11.46 5.59
N ILE A 557 -20.53 12.13 4.53
CA ILE A 557 -21.25 12.23 3.26
C ILE A 557 -20.56 11.44 2.15
N SER A 558 -19.48 10.73 2.47
CA SER A 558 -18.79 9.89 1.50
C SER A 558 -19.73 8.78 1.00
N PRO A 559 -19.71 8.46 -0.31
CA PRO A 559 -20.50 7.37 -0.86
C PRO A 559 -20.23 6.03 -0.15
N GLU A 560 -18.97 5.79 0.24
CA GLU A 560 -18.53 4.56 0.89
C GLU A 560 -18.89 4.50 2.37
N GLN A 561 -19.30 5.64 2.96
CA GLN A 561 -19.73 5.77 4.35
C GLN A 561 -18.72 5.16 5.35
N THR A 562 -17.42 5.35 5.10
CA THR A 562 -16.37 4.74 5.94
C THR A 562 -15.83 5.66 7.02
N LEU A 563 -16.18 6.96 7.00
CA LEU A 563 -15.67 7.92 7.96
C LEU A 563 -16.41 7.81 9.29
N ASP A 564 -15.64 7.63 10.37
CA ASP A 564 -16.09 7.72 11.75
C ASP A 564 -15.68 9.10 12.29
N THR A 565 -16.66 9.99 12.42
CA THR A 565 -16.41 11.43 12.60
C THR A 565 -16.02 11.76 14.03
N GLN A 566 -15.26 12.84 14.22
CA GLN A 566 -14.99 13.36 15.57
C GLN A 566 -14.89 14.89 15.53
N ILE A 567 -15.57 15.55 16.47
CA ILE A 567 -15.55 17.00 16.64
C ILE A 567 -14.95 17.36 17.98
N ILE A 568 -14.03 18.33 17.99
CA ILE A 568 -13.53 18.96 19.21
C ILE A 568 -13.70 20.49 19.10
N LEU A 569 -14.37 21.11 20.08
CA LEU A 569 -14.55 22.56 20.15
C LEU A 569 -13.56 23.19 21.13
N GLN A 570 -12.80 24.19 20.66
CA GLN A 570 -11.90 24.99 21.46
C GLN A 570 -12.42 26.40 21.71
N ASP A 571 -12.24 26.90 22.93
CA ASP A 571 -12.52 28.28 23.31
C ASP A 571 -11.45 29.28 22.78
N PRO A 572 -11.67 30.60 22.93
CA PRO A 572 -10.71 31.61 22.49
C PRO A 572 -9.35 31.60 23.21
N ASN A 573 -9.23 30.87 24.32
CA ASN A 573 -7.98 30.65 25.03
C ASN A 573 -7.32 29.31 24.64
N VAL A 574 -7.85 28.63 23.62
CA VAL A 574 -7.36 27.36 23.05
C VAL A 574 -7.56 26.16 24.00
N PHE A 575 -8.50 26.25 24.95
CA PHE A 575 -8.92 25.10 25.75
C PHE A 575 -10.04 24.33 25.05
N ASP A 576 -9.91 23.00 24.99
CA ASP A 576 -10.98 22.11 24.51
C ASP A 576 -12.13 22.13 25.53
N ILE A 577 -13.32 22.55 25.11
CA ILE A 577 -14.49 22.75 25.99
C ILE A 577 -15.63 21.78 25.70
N ALA A 578 -15.59 21.07 24.57
CA ALA A 578 -16.49 19.97 24.23
C ALA A 578 -15.85 19.05 23.19
N THR A 579 -16.17 17.76 23.26
CA THR A 579 -15.76 16.73 22.29
C THR A 579 -16.91 15.76 22.08
N ASN A 580 -17.08 15.26 20.87
CA ASN A 580 -17.99 14.16 20.58
C ASN A 580 -17.53 13.40 19.33
N ASP A 581 -17.62 12.07 19.37
CA ASP A 581 -17.29 11.14 18.27
C ASP A 581 -18.45 10.19 17.88
N ASP A 582 -19.50 10.09 18.70
CA ASP A 582 -20.67 9.25 18.40
C ASP A 582 -22.01 9.87 18.82
N LEU A 583 -23.12 9.26 18.39
CA LEU A 583 -24.46 9.58 18.90
C LEU A 583 -24.91 8.52 19.92
N GLU A 584 -25.03 8.93 21.18
CA GLU A 584 -25.57 8.06 22.24
C GLU A 584 -27.11 7.92 22.15
N GLY A 585 -27.62 6.68 22.19
CA GLY A 585 -29.06 6.37 22.25
C GLY A 585 -29.69 6.03 20.89
N ASP A 586 -31.00 6.24 20.75
CA ASP A 586 -31.72 6.00 19.49
C ASP A 586 -31.28 7.02 18.43
N THR A 587 -30.60 6.57 17.37
CA THR A 587 -30.05 7.43 16.31
C THR A 587 -31.18 8.09 15.50
N PRO A 588 -31.22 9.43 15.39
CA PRO A 588 -32.24 10.13 14.60
C PRO A 588 -32.20 9.76 13.10
N GLU A 589 -33.36 9.84 12.43
CA GLU A 589 -33.48 9.60 10.98
C GLU A 589 -32.55 10.54 10.19
N GLY A 590 -31.69 9.97 9.33
CA GLY A 590 -30.71 10.72 8.55
C GLY A 590 -29.36 10.97 9.24
N PHE A 591 -29.15 10.35 10.40
CA PHE A 591 -27.86 10.29 11.10
C PHE A 591 -27.39 8.84 11.24
N ARG A 592 -26.08 8.69 11.37
CA ARG A 592 -25.40 7.43 11.71
C ARG A 592 -24.95 7.47 13.16
N SER A 593 -24.75 6.30 13.76
CA SER A 593 -24.21 6.21 15.13
C SER A 593 -22.78 6.77 15.24
N THR A 594 -22.04 6.82 14.13
CA THR A 594 -20.67 7.35 13.98
C THR A 594 -20.62 8.82 13.53
N ASP A 595 -21.77 9.49 13.44
CA ASP A 595 -21.83 10.93 13.24
C ASP A 595 -21.65 11.66 14.58
N SER A 596 -21.14 12.88 14.54
CA SER A 596 -20.82 13.67 15.73
C SER A 596 -21.71 14.89 15.86
N VAL A 597 -22.23 15.12 17.06
CA VAL A 597 -23.02 16.34 17.38
C VAL A 597 -22.60 16.94 18.73
N ILE A 598 -22.30 18.23 18.75
CA ILE A 598 -22.07 19.01 19.98
C ILE A 598 -23.15 20.09 20.11
N GLU A 599 -23.84 20.14 21.23
CA GLU A 599 -24.71 21.26 21.62
C GLU A 599 -24.20 21.92 22.90
N ILE A 600 -23.90 23.22 22.84
CA ILE A 600 -23.31 23.92 23.97
C ILE A 600 -23.67 25.41 23.99
N GLU A 601 -23.70 26.00 25.18
CA GLU A 601 -23.82 27.44 25.40
C GLU A 601 -22.45 28.08 25.61
N LEU A 602 -22.05 28.99 24.71
CA LEU A 602 -20.77 29.67 24.73
C LEU A 602 -20.68 30.64 25.92
N LYS A 603 -19.55 30.62 26.64
CA LYS A 603 -19.39 31.39 27.89
C LYS A 603 -18.67 32.72 27.73
N ALA A 604 -18.00 32.93 26.60
CA ALA A 604 -17.26 34.15 26.31
C ALA A 604 -17.45 34.59 24.85
N TYR A 605 -17.30 35.88 24.60
CA TYR A 605 -17.12 36.40 23.25
C TYR A 605 -15.70 36.13 22.76
N GLY A 606 -15.54 35.69 21.51
CA GLY A 606 -14.22 35.54 20.90
C GLY A 606 -14.19 34.57 19.71
N PHE A 607 -12.98 34.24 19.25
CA PHE A 607 -12.75 33.29 18.17
C PHE A 607 -12.69 31.86 18.73
N TYR A 608 -13.65 31.04 18.35
CA TYR A 608 -13.69 29.62 18.66
C TYR A 608 -13.15 28.81 17.48
N THR A 609 -12.57 27.64 17.78
CA THR A 609 -12.05 26.72 16.75
C THR A 609 -12.72 25.36 16.88
N ILE A 610 -13.34 24.89 15.80
CA ILE A 610 -13.86 23.55 15.62
C ILE A 610 -12.77 22.73 14.92
N LYS A 611 -12.28 21.68 15.58
CA LYS A 611 -11.44 20.66 14.97
C LYS A 611 -12.35 19.56 14.43
N ALA A 612 -12.45 19.47 13.10
CA ALA A 612 -13.15 18.39 12.41
C ALA A 612 -12.12 17.31 12.06
N THR A 613 -12.22 16.15 12.71
CA THR A 613 -11.26 15.05 12.57
C THR A 613 -11.99 13.71 12.53
N ARG A 614 -11.23 12.63 12.57
CA ARG A 614 -11.74 11.26 12.46
C ARG A 614 -11.32 10.45 13.66
N PHE A 615 -12.27 9.72 14.26
CA PHE A 615 -11.95 8.64 15.18
C PHE A 615 -11.41 7.43 14.40
N GLY A 616 -11.93 7.19 13.20
CA GLY A 616 -11.53 6.12 12.28
C GLY A 616 -11.98 6.37 10.84
N GLY A 617 -11.50 5.54 9.90
CA GLY A 617 -11.93 5.61 8.50
C GLY A 617 -11.45 6.85 7.73
N ARG A 618 -11.96 7.10 6.53
CA ARG A 618 -11.65 8.31 5.73
C ARG A 618 -12.84 8.63 4.84
N GLY A 619 -12.97 9.88 4.42
CA GLY A 619 -14.06 10.26 3.54
C GLY A 619 -14.42 11.74 3.60
N GLU A 620 -15.32 12.10 2.71
CA GLU A 620 -15.96 13.41 2.70
C GLU A 620 -16.89 13.56 3.89
N TYR A 621 -16.81 14.70 4.56
CA TYR A 621 -17.75 15.08 5.59
C TYR A 621 -18.44 16.40 5.25
N GLU A 622 -19.62 16.54 5.81
CA GLU A 622 -20.33 17.79 5.92
C GLU A 622 -20.31 18.26 7.39
N LEU A 623 -19.87 19.51 7.62
CA LEU A 623 -19.86 20.15 8.92
C LEU A 623 -20.83 21.35 8.90
N SER A 624 -21.82 21.35 9.78
CA SER A 624 -22.72 22.47 9.98
C SER A 624 -22.53 23.13 11.34
N LEU A 625 -22.69 24.45 11.37
CA LEU A 625 -22.68 25.24 12.59
C LEU A 625 -23.97 26.05 12.67
N GLU A 626 -24.82 25.77 13.65
CA GLU A 626 -26.10 26.44 13.85
C GLU A 626 -26.13 27.22 15.16
N LYS A 627 -26.79 28.38 15.15
CA LYS A 627 -27.17 29.08 16.38
C LYS A 627 -28.60 28.70 16.73
N LEU A 628 -28.77 28.05 17.86
CA LEU A 628 -30.08 27.64 18.36
C LEU A 628 -30.80 28.86 18.94
N SER A 629 -32.04 29.07 18.51
CA SER A 629 -32.96 30.00 19.17
C SER A 629 -33.23 29.54 20.59
N ASN A 630 -33.11 30.47 21.54
CA ASN A 630 -33.41 30.25 22.95
C ASN A 630 -34.84 29.78 23.21
#